data_AF-A0A5N3P517-F1
#
_entry.id   AF-A0A5N3P517-F1
#
_cell.length_a   1.000
_cell.length_b   1.000
_cell.length_c   1.000
_cell.angle_alpha   90.00
_cell.angle_beta   90.00
_cell.angle_gamma   90.00
#
_symmetry.space_group_name_H-M   'P 1'
#
loop_
_entity.id
_entity.type
_entity.pdbx_description
1 polymer ?
#
loop_
_entity_poly.entity_id
_entity_poly.type
_entity_poly.pdbx_seq_one_letter_code
_entity_poly.pdbx_strand_id
1 'polypeptide(L)'
;MTLKTSALLLIAASLLPIGPAAATPLEDKCQALTAATKQAEANSIAFLAVYKADKTEPKRCEYLKASVAHFRMLKKTFETCRSFHPKMADEMVATANEVLRETAAKSGCKNLR
;
A
#
# COMPACT_ATOMS: atom_id res chain seq x y z
N MET A 1 34.21 65.29 -2.35
CA MET A 1 35.15 64.15 -2.28
C MET A 1 34.31 62.87 -2.32
N THR A 2 34.04 62.33 -3.51
CA THR A 2 34.72 61.17 -4.14
C THR A 2 34.45 59.82 -3.47
N LEU A 3 33.81 58.94 -4.25
CA LEU A 3 33.55 57.51 -4.05
C LEU A 3 34.78 56.69 -3.61
N LYS A 4 34.53 55.63 -2.84
CA LYS A 4 35.12 54.27 -2.92
C LYS A 4 34.28 53.39 -1.98
N THR A 5 33.28 52.63 -2.43
CA THR A 5 33.34 51.37 -3.20
C THR A 5 34.39 50.40 -2.66
N SER A 6 33.95 49.40 -1.87
CA SER A 6 34.51 48.05 -1.74
C SER A 6 33.61 47.25 -0.79
N ALA A 7 32.66 46.49 -1.36
CA ALA A 7 32.70 45.02 -1.44
C ALA A 7 32.09 44.39 -0.17
N LEU A 8 30.78 44.11 -0.11
CA LEU A 8 30.14 42.91 -0.71
C LEU A 8 31.02 41.66 -0.53
N LEU A 9 31.11 41.18 0.72
CA LEU A 9 31.41 39.77 1.00
C LEU A 9 30.08 39.04 1.19
N LEU A 10 29.54 38.62 0.06
CA LEU A 10 28.65 37.47 -0.04
C LEU A 10 29.32 36.27 0.62
N ILE A 11 28.80 35.85 1.77
CA ILE A 11 28.84 34.43 2.14
C ILE A 11 27.41 33.93 2.08
N ALA A 12 26.92 33.80 0.85
CA ALA A 12 25.80 32.95 0.51
C ALA A 12 26.30 31.49 0.49
N ALA A 13 26.54 30.94 1.67
CA ALA A 13 26.71 29.52 1.91
C ALA A 13 26.02 29.29 3.26
N SER A 14 24.85 28.67 3.35
CA SER A 14 24.41 27.48 2.64
C SER A 14 22.91 27.33 2.89
N LEU A 15 22.09 27.97 2.06
CA LEU A 15 20.70 27.55 1.87
C LEU A 15 20.69 26.69 0.60
N LEU A 16 21.29 25.50 0.69
CA LEU A 16 20.82 24.43 -0.18
C LEU A 16 19.35 24.22 0.22
N PRO A 17 18.38 24.39 -0.68
CA PRO A 17 17.07 23.83 -0.42
C PRO A 17 17.33 22.34 -0.25
N ILE A 18 17.18 21.84 0.98
CA ILE A 18 17.02 20.40 1.22
C ILE A 18 15.70 20.07 0.55
N GLY A 19 15.73 19.85 -0.77
CA GLY A 19 14.62 19.27 -1.49
C GLY A 19 14.26 17.94 -0.82
N PRO A 20 13.01 17.49 -0.92
CA PRO A 20 12.67 16.16 -0.43
C PRO A 20 13.65 15.16 -1.05
N ALA A 21 14.34 14.40 -0.20
CA ALA A 21 15.22 13.34 -0.69
C ALA A 21 14.40 12.48 -1.66
N ALA A 22 14.94 12.26 -2.86
CA ALA A 22 14.27 11.41 -3.84
C ALA A 22 14.01 10.04 -3.20
N ALA A 23 12.79 9.54 -3.34
CA ALA A 23 12.43 8.23 -2.82
C ALA A 23 13.38 7.18 -3.39
N THR A 24 13.84 6.28 -2.54
CA THR A 24 14.61 5.12 -2.97
C THR A 24 13.73 4.21 -3.84
N PRO A 25 14.30 3.39 -4.73
CA PRO A 25 13.52 2.44 -5.53
C PRO A 25 12.64 1.49 -4.70
N LEU A 26 13.06 1.20 -3.45
CA LEU A 26 12.29 0.39 -2.51
C LEU A 26 11.09 1.15 -1.94
N GLU A 27 11.26 2.44 -1.61
CA GLU A 27 10.18 3.33 -1.17
C GLU A 27 9.14 3.51 -2.28
N ASP A 28 9.56 3.78 -3.52
CA ASP A 28 8.67 3.90 -4.68
C ASP A 28 7.83 2.62 -4.88
N LYS A 29 8.50 1.46 -4.81
CA LYS A 29 7.83 0.16 -4.94
C LYS A 29 6.84 -0.07 -3.80
N CYS A 30 7.21 0.28 -2.56
CA CYS A 30 6.33 0.17 -1.40
C CYS A 30 5.11 1.10 -1.52
N GLN A 31 5.30 2.33 -2.00
CA GLN A 31 4.21 3.29 -2.22
C GLN A 31 3.26 2.81 -3.32
N ALA A 32 3.79 2.34 -4.46
CA ALA A 32 2.99 1.81 -5.56
C ALA A 32 2.15 0.60 -5.12
N LEU A 33 2.74 -0.32 -4.36
CA LEU A 33 2.04 -1.47 -3.80
C LEU A 33 0.98 -1.06 -2.76
N THR A 34 1.27 -0.05 -1.94
CA THR A 34 0.29 0.50 -0.98
C THR A 34 -0.93 1.08 -1.70
N ALA A 35 -0.72 1.82 -2.80
CA ALA A 35 -1.81 2.33 -3.63
C ALA A 35 -2.62 1.18 -4.26
N ALA A 36 -1.95 0.15 -4.77
CA ALA A 36 -2.63 -1.03 -5.32
C ALA A 36 -3.43 -1.80 -4.25
N THR A 37 -2.90 -1.94 -3.02
CA THR A 37 -3.63 -2.55 -1.90
C THR A 37 -4.88 -1.78 -1.56
N LYS A 38 -4.82 -0.45 -1.49
CA LYS A 38 -5.99 0.42 -1.23
C LYS A 38 -7.06 0.26 -2.31
N GLN A 39 -6.65 0.17 -3.58
CA GLN A 39 -7.60 -0.07 -4.67
C GLN A 39 -8.25 -1.47 -4.56
N ALA A 40 -7.48 -2.50 -4.25
CA ALA A 40 -8.01 -3.84 -4.05
C ALA A 40 -8.96 -3.91 -2.83
N GLU A 41 -8.67 -3.16 -1.76
CA GLU A 41 -9.53 -3.01 -0.60
C GLU A 41 -10.87 -2.37 -0.98
N ALA A 42 -10.83 -1.23 -1.70
CA ALA A 42 -12.03 -0.54 -2.16
C ALA A 42 -12.91 -1.46 -3.02
N ASN A 43 -12.30 -2.25 -3.91
CA ASN A 43 -13.03 -3.25 -4.70
C ASN A 43 -13.68 -4.31 -3.81
N SER A 44 -12.96 -4.87 -2.83
CA SER A 44 -13.52 -5.85 -1.88
C SER A 44 -14.70 -5.27 -1.08
N ILE A 45 -14.60 -4.02 -0.63
CA ILE A 45 -15.67 -3.31 0.08
C ILE A 45 -16.89 -3.11 -0.84
N ALA A 46 -16.69 -2.74 -2.11
CA ALA A 46 -17.76 -2.57 -3.07
C ALA A 46 -18.53 -3.90 -3.30
N PHE A 47 -17.82 -5.01 -3.50
CA PHE A 47 -18.47 -6.32 -3.64
C PHE A 47 -19.15 -6.79 -2.34
N LEU A 48 -18.60 -6.44 -1.16
CA LEU A 48 -19.26 -6.71 0.11
C LEU A 48 -20.60 -5.98 0.21
N ALA A 49 -20.67 -4.73 -0.24
CA ALA A 49 -21.93 -3.97 -0.26
C ALA A 49 -22.96 -4.63 -1.18
N VAL A 50 -22.55 -5.09 -2.37
CA VAL A 50 -23.41 -5.84 -3.29
C VAL A 50 -23.91 -7.13 -2.64
N TYR A 51 -23.04 -7.94 -2.03
CA TYR A 51 -23.46 -9.16 -1.35
C TYR A 51 -24.39 -8.89 -0.14
N LYS A 52 -24.17 -7.80 0.59
CA LYS A 52 -25.06 -7.41 1.70
C LYS A 52 -26.46 -7.03 1.22
N ALA A 53 -26.55 -6.41 0.03
CA ALA A 53 -27.82 -6.08 -0.61
C ALA A 53 -28.49 -7.32 -1.26
N ASP A 54 -27.69 -8.21 -1.85
CA ASP A 54 -28.11 -9.42 -2.54
C ASP A 54 -27.29 -10.62 -2.01
N LYS A 55 -27.86 -11.32 -1.02
CA LYS A 55 -27.19 -12.39 -0.26
C LYS A 55 -27.11 -13.72 -1.01
N THR A 56 -27.10 -13.71 -2.33
CA THR A 56 -26.99 -14.92 -3.15
C THR A 56 -25.56 -15.47 -3.15
N GLU A 57 -25.44 -16.78 -3.38
CA GLU A 57 -24.14 -17.45 -3.43
C GLU A 57 -23.18 -16.87 -4.49
N PRO A 58 -23.61 -16.56 -5.74
CA PRO A 58 -22.74 -15.95 -6.72
C PRO A 58 -22.13 -14.62 -6.23
N LYS A 59 -22.93 -13.77 -5.58
CA LYS A 59 -22.46 -12.48 -5.02
C LYS A 59 -21.50 -12.67 -3.85
N ARG A 60 -21.75 -13.67 -3.00
CA ARG A 60 -20.79 -14.07 -1.96
C ARG A 60 -19.46 -14.49 -2.58
N CYS A 61 -19.48 -15.28 -3.65
CA CYS A 61 -18.25 -15.73 -4.32
C CYS A 61 -17.51 -14.61 -5.05
N GLU A 62 -18.21 -13.65 -5.65
CA GLU A 62 -17.60 -12.43 -6.21
C GLU A 62 -16.91 -11.60 -5.12
N TYR A 63 -17.58 -11.40 -3.99
CA TYR A 63 -16.98 -10.74 -2.82
C TYR A 63 -15.72 -11.45 -2.34
N LEU A 64 -15.80 -12.76 -2.08
CA LEU A 64 -14.64 -13.52 -1.60
C LEU A 64 -13.48 -13.51 -2.61
N LYS A 65 -13.76 -13.47 -3.91
CA LYS A 65 -12.72 -13.33 -4.95
C LYS A 65 -12.00 -11.98 -4.83
N ALA A 66 -12.76 -10.90 -4.64
CA ALA A 66 -12.19 -9.58 -4.43
C ALA A 66 -11.41 -9.50 -3.10
N SER A 67 -11.91 -10.10 -2.02
CA SER A 67 -11.18 -10.17 -0.74
C SER A 67 -9.89 -10.95 -0.84
N VAL A 68 -9.88 -12.11 -1.52
CA VAL A 68 -8.65 -12.89 -1.76
C VAL A 68 -7.62 -12.06 -2.53
N ALA A 69 -8.04 -11.30 -3.55
CA ALA A 69 -7.16 -10.41 -4.28
C ALA A 69 -6.57 -9.31 -3.37
N HIS A 70 -7.40 -8.70 -2.50
CA HIS A 70 -6.95 -7.73 -1.51
C HIS A 70 -5.91 -8.32 -0.55
N PHE A 71 -6.17 -9.47 0.09
CA PHE A 71 -5.24 -10.08 1.04
C PHE A 71 -3.93 -10.56 0.39
N ARG A 72 -3.97 -11.02 -0.88
CA ARG A 72 -2.75 -11.32 -1.65
C ARG A 72 -1.91 -10.05 -1.88
N MET A 73 -2.56 -8.93 -2.20
CA MET A 73 -1.85 -7.66 -2.37
C MET A 73 -1.32 -7.14 -1.04
N LEU A 74 -2.12 -7.19 0.04
CA LEU A 74 -1.74 -6.81 1.40
C LEU A 74 -0.46 -7.54 1.83
N LYS A 75 -0.42 -8.86 1.67
CA LYS A 75 0.75 -9.68 1.94
C LYS A 75 1.98 -9.18 1.16
N LYS A 76 1.86 -9.02 -0.17
CA LYS A 76 2.96 -8.57 -1.03
C LYS A 76 3.46 -7.18 -0.64
N THR A 77 2.55 -6.27 -0.29
CA THR A 77 2.88 -4.92 0.17
C THR A 77 3.68 -4.98 1.46
N PHE A 78 3.22 -5.70 2.48
CA PHE A 78 3.93 -5.78 3.76
C PHE A 78 5.22 -6.58 3.70
N GLU A 79 5.34 -7.59 2.83
CA GLU A 79 6.61 -8.25 2.53
C GLU A 79 7.62 -7.27 1.90
N THR A 80 7.17 -6.41 0.99
CA THR A 80 8.03 -5.42 0.32
C THR A 80 8.39 -4.26 1.24
N CYS A 81 7.43 -3.79 2.04
CA CYS A 81 7.58 -2.65 2.93
C CYS A 81 8.18 -3.02 4.31
N ARG A 82 8.57 -4.29 4.51
CA ARG A 82 8.98 -4.83 5.83
C ARG A 82 10.12 -4.06 6.47
N SER A 83 11.07 -3.54 5.67
CA SER A 83 12.22 -2.77 6.18
C SER A 83 11.81 -1.46 6.87
N PHE A 84 10.65 -0.90 6.52
CA PHE A 84 10.17 0.35 7.10
C PHE A 84 9.37 0.12 8.39
N HIS A 85 8.57 -0.95 8.43
CA HIS A 85 7.69 -1.28 9.55
C HIS A 85 7.66 -2.80 9.84
N PRO A 86 8.72 -3.37 10.43
CA PRO A 86 8.90 -4.83 10.50
C PRO A 86 7.83 -5.54 11.35
N LYS A 87 7.50 -5.01 12.52
CA LYS A 87 6.48 -5.61 13.40
C LYS A 87 5.09 -5.62 12.75
N MET A 88 4.69 -4.48 12.18
CA MET A 88 3.41 -4.36 11.48
C MET A 88 3.38 -5.27 10.25
N ALA A 89 4.48 -5.36 9.51
CA ALA A 89 4.57 -6.25 8.37
C ALA A 89 4.39 -7.73 8.76
N ASP A 90 5.01 -8.17 9.85
CA ASP A 90 4.88 -9.55 10.32
C ASP A 90 3.45 -9.89 10.73
N GLU A 91 2.79 -8.99 11.46
CA GLU A 91 1.39 -9.13 11.85
C GLU A 91 0.47 -9.20 10.61
N MET A 92 0.64 -8.26 9.66
CA MET A 92 -0.21 -8.18 8.48
C MET A 92 0.00 -9.35 7.51
N VAL A 93 1.23 -9.82 7.36
CA VAL A 93 1.53 -11.03 6.56
C VAL A 93 0.91 -12.26 7.22
N ALA A 94 0.98 -12.39 8.55
CA ALA A 94 0.34 -13.49 9.27
C ALA A 94 -1.18 -13.48 9.08
N THR A 95 -1.83 -12.34 9.28
CA THR A 95 -3.28 -12.17 9.04
C THR A 95 -3.66 -12.49 7.60
N ALA A 96 -2.90 -11.99 6.61
CA ALA A 96 -3.19 -12.28 5.21
C ALA A 96 -3.10 -13.78 4.90
N ASN A 97 -2.08 -14.48 5.40
CA ASN A 97 -1.95 -15.92 5.21
C ASN A 97 -3.10 -16.69 5.87
N GLU A 98 -3.50 -16.30 7.08
CA GLU A 98 -4.63 -16.91 7.76
C GLU A 98 -5.92 -16.78 6.96
N VAL A 99 -6.29 -15.56 6.57
CA VAL A 99 -7.51 -15.29 5.82
C VAL A 99 -7.51 -16.03 4.47
N LEU A 100 -6.39 -16.04 3.76
CA LEU A 100 -6.26 -16.76 2.49
C LEU A 100 -6.47 -18.26 2.68
N ARG A 101 -5.86 -18.85 3.71
CA ARG A 101 -6.02 -20.27 4.05
C ARG A 101 -7.47 -20.61 4.40
N GLU A 102 -8.09 -19.81 5.28
CA GLU A 102 -9.47 -20.04 5.70
C GLU A 102 -10.44 -19.90 4.54
N THR A 103 -10.27 -18.87 3.69
CA THR A 103 -11.12 -18.66 2.53
C THR A 103 -10.98 -19.80 1.52
N ALA A 104 -9.77 -20.27 1.26
CA ALA A 104 -9.55 -21.40 0.35
C ALA A 104 -10.14 -22.73 0.87
N ALA A 105 -10.18 -22.92 2.19
CA ALA A 105 -10.69 -24.13 2.82
C ALA A 105 -12.22 -24.13 2.96
N LYS A 106 -12.81 -22.99 3.32
CA LYS A 106 -14.20 -22.92 3.81
C LYS A 106 -15.17 -22.24 2.83
N SER A 107 -14.68 -21.61 1.76
CA SER A 107 -15.54 -20.76 0.92
C SER A 107 -16.58 -21.50 0.09
N GLY A 108 -16.34 -22.76 -0.31
CA GLY A 108 -17.22 -23.50 -1.23
C GLY A 108 -17.28 -22.95 -2.66
N CYS A 109 -16.61 -21.84 -2.97
CA CYS A 109 -16.61 -21.22 -4.29
C CYS A 109 -15.54 -21.87 -5.18
N LYS A 110 -15.96 -22.49 -6.29
CA LYS A 110 -15.07 -23.23 -7.20
C LYS A 110 -13.93 -22.39 -7.80
N ASN A 111 -14.10 -21.08 -7.92
CA ASN A 111 -13.19 -20.17 -8.62
C ASN A 111 -12.27 -19.36 -7.70
N LEU A 112 -12.07 -19.79 -6.44
CA LEU A 112 -11.20 -19.09 -5.47
C LEU A 112 -9.82 -19.71 -5.27
N ARG A 113 -9.56 -20.88 -5.86
CA ARG A 113 -8.26 -21.55 -5.81
C ARG A 113 -7.35 -21.03 -6.92
#